data_AF-A0AAW7IY84-F1
#
_entry.id   AF-A0AAW7IY84-F1
#
_cell.length_a   1.000
_cell.length_b   1.000
_cell.length_c   1.000
_cell.angle_alpha   90.00
_cell.angle_beta   90.00
_cell.angle_gamma   90.00
#
_symmetry.space_group_name_H-M   'P 1'
#
loop_
_entity.id
_entity.type
_entity.pdbx_description
1 polymer ?
#
loop_
_entity_poly.entity_id
_entity_poly.type
_entity_poly.pdbx_seq_one_letter_code
_entity_poly.pdbx_strand_id
1 'polypeptide(L)'
;MLKQEIIEQTIIEIENHGIDVIGDNSFPIDAITNNRKKITIYNPQIATPFKLTHELIHIINCDKHRFDDYDSTSPQEKRANTEAILKLWNLFEQQGGTTEELYQFIEVTGCPEKLTKIIVLKSKIKSWDKEEVQYQVTHYLDSTDDEPESWNVYSIMDACHIDHKWESLVMSTLLDLNSKFNSESVI
;
A
#
# COMPACT_ATOMS: atom_id res chain seq x y z
N MET A 1 -11.35 12.94 1.60
CA MET A 1 -10.29 13.08 2.62
C MET A 1 -9.69 14.48 2.59
N LEU A 2 -9.84 15.30 3.65
CA LEU A 2 -9.17 16.60 3.73
C LEU A 2 -7.81 16.47 4.41
N LYS A 3 -6.77 17.13 3.87
CA LYS A 3 -5.40 17.12 4.41
C LYS A 3 -5.38 17.38 5.92
N GLN A 4 -6.13 18.37 6.38
CA GLN A 4 -6.15 18.81 7.77
C GLN A 4 -6.76 17.76 8.70
N GLU A 5 -7.81 17.06 8.28
CA GLU A 5 -8.46 16.00 9.08
C GLU A 5 -7.48 14.84 9.32
N ILE A 6 -6.69 14.46 8.30
CA ILE A 6 -5.68 13.40 8.45
C ILE A 6 -4.60 13.82 9.45
N ILE A 7 -4.14 15.08 9.36
CA ILE A 7 -3.14 15.63 10.27
C ILE A 7 -3.66 15.58 11.71
N GLU A 8 -4.88 16.05 11.96
CA GLU A 8 -5.49 16.07 13.29
C GLU A 8 -5.68 14.64 13.85
N GLN A 9 -6.15 13.70 13.03
CA GLN A 9 -6.27 12.30 13.42
C GLN A 9 -4.91 11.68 13.76
N THR A 10 -3.88 11.98 12.97
CA THR A 10 -2.52 11.49 13.21
C THR A 10 -1.93 12.06 14.50
N ILE A 11 -2.16 13.34 14.78
CA ILE A 11 -1.74 14.00 16.02
C ILE A 11 -2.40 13.31 17.23
N ILE A 12 -3.71 13.09 17.19
CA ILE A 12 -4.43 12.37 18.25
C ILE A 12 -3.86 10.97 18.46
N GLU A 13 -3.52 10.26 17.38
CA GLU A 13 -2.92 8.92 17.48
C GLU A 13 -1.51 8.95 18.09
N ILE A 14 -0.70 9.96 17.76
CA ILE A 14 0.62 10.19 18.40
C ILE A 14 0.43 10.45 19.90
N GLU A 15 -0.49 11.33 20.29
CA GLU A 15 -0.79 11.67 21.68
C GLU A 15 -1.27 10.45 22.47
N ASN A 16 -2.07 9.56 21.85
CA ASN A 16 -2.51 8.30 22.46
C ASN A 16 -1.36 7.33 22.78
N HIS A 17 -0.18 7.51 22.17
CA HIS A 17 1.04 6.76 22.52
C HIS A 17 1.85 7.43 23.66
N GLY A 18 1.29 8.47 24.30
CA GLY A 18 1.94 9.22 25.38
C GLY A 18 3.09 10.09 24.88
N ILE A 19 2.95 10.65 23.68
CA ILE A 19 3.90 11.59 23.07
C ILE A 19 3.23 12.97 22.99
N ASP A 20 3.86 13.99 23.56
CA ASP A 20 3.38 15.36 23.46
C ASP A 20 3.66 15.93 22.07
N VAL A 21 2.65 16.52 21.44
CA VAL A 21 2.78 17.11 20.09
C VAL A 21 2.83 18.64 20.16
N ILE A 22 3.86 19.22 19.56
CA ILE A 22 4.09 20.67 19.54
C ILE A 22 4.06 21.17 18.10
N GLY A 23 3.11 22.06 17.79
CA GLY A 23 3.08 22.79 16.53
C GLY A 23 3.88 24.09 16.61
N ASP A 24 4.92 24.23 15.80
CA ASP A 24 5.74 25.44 15.71
C ASP A 24 5.92 25.87 14.25
N ASN A 25 5.29 26.98 13.87
CA ASN A 25 5.36 27.54 12.52
C ASN A 25 6.78 27.94 12.08
N SER A 26 7.69 28.14 13.04
CA SER A 26 9.09 28.50 12.80
C SER A 26 10.02 27.29 12.72
N PHE A 27 9.51 26.09 12.96
CA PHE A 27 10.32 24.88 12.94
C PHE A 27 10.82 24.58 11.51
N PRO A 28 12.13 24.33 11.30
CA PRO A 28 12.72 24.35 9.96
C PRO A 28 12.44 23.10 9.10
N ILE A 29 11.80 22.08 9.67
CA ILE A 29 11.48 20.81 9.01
C ILE A 29 10.02 20.43 9.24
N ASP A 30 9.49 19.50 8.44
CA ASP A 30 8.08 19.11 8.44
C ASP A 30 7.62 18.59 9.80
N ALA A 31 8.29 17.57 10.31
CA ALA A 31 8.05 16.93 11.61
C ALA A 31 9.28 16.15 12.05
N ILE A 32 9.43 15.97 13.37
CA ILE A 32 10.41 15.04 13.96
C ILE A 32 9.92 14.55 15.32
N THR A 33 10.24 13.31 15.64
CA THR A 33 9.91 12.69 16.92
C THR A 33 11.15 12.37 17.74
N ASN A 34 11.01 12.48 19.06
CA ASN A 34 11.97 11.94 20.01
C ASN A 34 11.26 11.03 21.01
N ASN A 35 11.25 9.73 20.72
CA ASN A 35 10.63 8.70 21.57
C ASN A 35 11.13 8.70 23.03
N ARG A 36 12.40 9.08 23.26
CA ARG A 36 12.98 9.14 24.61
C ARG A 36 12.46 10.35 25.39
N LYS A 37 12.37 11.51 24.74
CA LYS A 37 11.85 12.76 25.33
C LYS A 37 10.33 12.81 25.32
N LYS A 38 9.66 11.86 24.66
CA LYS A 38 8.21 11.78 24.52
C LYS A 38 7.60 13.02 23.88
N ILE A 39 8.27 13.54 22.84
CA ILE A 39 7.84 14.75 22.13
C ILE A 39 7.93 14.54 20.62
N THR A 40 6.92 15.02 19.90
CA THR A 40 6.95 15.26 18.45
C THR A 40 6.78 16.76 18.19
N ILE A 41 7.63 17.34 17.35
CA ILE A 41 7.52 18.74 16.91
C ILE A 41 7.22 18.73 15.42
N TYR A 42 6.24 19.52 14.98
CA TYR A 42 5.92 19.67 13.56
C TYR A 42 5.71 21.13 13.19
N ASN A 43 5.94 21.45 11.91
CA ASN A 43 5.63 22.75 11.36
C ASN A 43 4.25 22.73 10.67
N PRO A 44 3.21 23.37 11.24
CA PRO A 44 1.87 23.37 10.64
C PRO A 44 1.79 23.95 9.22
N GLN A 45 2.76 24.78 8.81
CA GLN A 45 2.76 25.41 7.48
C GLN A 45 3.20 24.46 6.36
N ILE A 46 4.08 23.50 6.67
CA ILE A 46 4.72 22.64 5.65
C ILE A 46 4.45 21.15 5.87
N ALA A 47 4.08 20.74 7.08
CA ALA A 47 3.81 19.34 7.39
C ALA A 47 2.78 18.73 6.43
N THR A 48 3.11 17.53 5.97
CA THR A 48 2.22 16.70 5.16
C THR A 48 1.68 15.55 6.02
N PRO A 49 0.48 15.02 5.69
CA PRO A 49 -0.02 13.80 6.31
C PRO A 49 1.00 12.67 6.31
N PHE A 50 1.72 12.51 5.19
CA PHE A 50 2.80 11.53 5.06
C PHE A 50 3.88 11.70 6.12
N LYS A 51 4.40 12.91 6.31
CA LYS A 51 5.50 13.16 7.26
C LYS A 51 5.10 12.89 8.70
N LEU A 52 3.92 13.33 9.12
CA LEU A 52 3.42 13.03 10.48
C LEU A 52 3.12 11.54 10.65
N THR A 53 2.57 10.88 9.64
CA THR A 53 2.31 9.43 9.72
C THR A 53 3.61 8.64 9.79
N HIS A 54 4.64 9.06 9.06
CA HIS A 54 5.99 8.48 9.11
C HIS A 54 6.56 8.54 10.53
N GLU A 55 6.48 9.70 11.18
CA GLU A 55 6.86 9.88 12.58
C GLU A 55 6.05 8.98 13.54
N LEU A 56 4.73 8.87 13.32
CA LEU A 56 3.88 7.95 14.06
C LEU A 56 4.34 6.48 13.92
N ILE A 57 4.77 6.04 12.73
CA ILE A 57 5.27 4.68 12.55
C ILE A 57 6.55 4.44 13.38
N HIS A 58 7.43 5.43 13.50
CA HIS A 58 8.60 5.33 14.38
C HIS A 58 8.21 5.22 15.86
N ILE A 59 7.13 5.88 16.28
CA ILE A 59 6.59 5.75 17.64
C ILE A 59 6.07 4.34 17.87
N ILE A 60 5.19 3.84 16.98
CA ILE A 60 4.58 2.51 17.06
C ILE A 60 5.66 1.42 17.15
N ASN A 61 6.70 1.53 16.33
CA ASN A 61 7.78 0.55 16.27
C ASN A 61 8.88 0.77 17.34
N CYS A 62 8.75 1.77 18.22
CA CYS A 62 9.75 2.12 19.23
C CYS A 62 11.15 2.32 18.64
N ASP A 63 11.23 2.95 17.47
CA ASP A 63 12.49 3.16 16.79
C ASP A 63 13.40 4.13 17.56
N LYS A 64 14.69 3.81 17.55
CA LYS A 64 15.74 4.65 18.10
C LYS A 64 16.28 5.53 16.98
N HIS A 65 15.87 6.80 16.92
CA HIS A 65 16.53 7.75 16.02
C HIS A 65 18.01 7.83 16.39
N ARG A 66 18.88 7.49 15.44
CA ARG A 66 20.32 7.75 15.52
C ARG A 66 20.52 9.19 15.08
N PHE A 67 21.29 9.94 15.86
CA PHE A 67 21.55 11.37 15.67
C PHE A 67 22.49 11.69 14.49
N ASP A 68 23.02 10.68 13.78
CA ASP A 68 23.97 10.91 12.69
C ASP A 68 23.30 10.82 11.32
N ASP A 69 23.56 11.86 10.55
CA ASP A 69 22.97 12.20 9.26
C ASP A 69 23.01 11.08 8.20
N TYR A 70 21.99 11.08 7.33
CA TYR A 70 21.79 10.26 6.13
C TYR A 70 21.31 8.81 6.34
N ASP A 71 20.02 8.65 6.69
CA ASP A 71 19.44 7.34 6.96
C ASP A 71 18.33 6.87 5.99
N SER A 72 18.23 7.42 4.77
CA SER A 72 17.25 6.90 3.79
C SER A 72 17.49 5.43 3.37
N THR A 73 18.56 4.81 3.87
CA THR A 73 18.89 3.40 3.64
C THR A 73 18.65 2.49 4.84
N SER A 74 18.38 2.99 6.06
CA SER A 74 18.10 2.07 7.16
C SER A 74 16.85 1.25 6.90
N PRO A 75 16.84 0.02 7.43
CA PRO A 75 15.62 -0.78 7.49
C PRO A 75 14.47 -0.05 8.20
N GLN A 76 14.76 0.79 9.20
CA GLN A 76 13.74 1.50 9.98
C GLN A 76 13.05 2.58 9.15
N GLU A 77 13.82 3.42 8.47
CA GLU A 77 13.31 4.46 7.57
C GLU A 77 12.56 3.87 6.37
N LYS A 78 13.09 2.79 5.77
CA LYS A 78 12.39 2.06 4.69
C LYS A 78 11.05 1.48 5.15
N ARG A 79 11.01 0.89 6.35
CA ARG A 79 9.78 0.38 6.95
C ARG A 79 8.81 1.52 7.25
N ALA A 80 9.28 2.59 7.90
CA ALA A 80 8.45 3.75 8.25
C ALA A 80 7.82 4.40 7.01
N ASN A 81 8.59 4.60 5.94
CA ASN A 81 8.07 5.05 4.66
C ASN A 81 6.99 4.11 4.10
N THR A 82 7.22 2.80 4.16
CA THR A 82 6.31 1.79 3.60
C THR A 82 5.01 1.72 4.38
N GLU A 83 5.09 1.58 5.70
CA GLU A 83 3.94 1.46 6.58
C GLU A 83 3.13 2.77 6.63
N ALA A 84 3.77 3.94 6.54
CA ALA A 84 3.05 5.21 6.48
C ALA A 84 2.22 5.33 5.19
N ILE A 85 2.78 4.96 4.04
CA ILE A 85 2.04 4.93 2.76
C ILE A 85 0.85 3.97 2.86
N LEU A 86 1.06 2.75 3.37
CA LEU A 86 -0.01 1.75 3.48
C LEU A 86 -1.10 2.18 4.47
N LYS A 87 -0.74 2.79 5.60
CA LYS A 87 -1.71 3.28 6.59
C LYS A 87 -2.59 4.38 5.99
N LEU A 88 -1.98 5.35 5.31
CA LEU A 88 -2.71 6.43 4.63
C LEU A 88 -3.57 5.90 3.48
N TRP A 89 -3.05 4.94 2.70
CA TRP A 89 -3.78 4.31 1.63
C TRP A 89 -5.01 3.56 2.16
N ASN A 90 -4.86 2.78 3.24
CA ASN A 90 -5.99 2.09 3.87
C ASN A 90 -7.07 3.08 4.35
N LEU A 91 -6.68 4.24 4.90
CA LEU A 91 -7.63 5.28 5.28
C LEU A 91 -8.36 5.86 4.05
N PHE A 92 -7.65 6.06 2.95
CA PHE A 92 -8.22 6.54 1.69
C PHE A 92 -9.24 5.55 1.11
N GLU A 93 -8.92 4.25 1.11
CA GLU A 93 -9.84 3.20 0.66
C GLU A 93 -11.07 3.06 1.55
N GLN A 94 -10.91 3.21 2.87
CA GLN A 94 -12.05 3.22 3.81
C GLN A 94 -13.03 4.38 3.54
N GLN A 95 -12.56 5.44 2.89
CA GLN A 95 -13.38 6.58 2.45
C GLN A 95 -13.89 6.41 1.01
N GLY A 96 -13.72 5.23 0.41
CA GLY A 96 -14.17 4.90 -0.95
C GLY A 96 -13.18 5.25 -2.06
N GLY A 97 -11.95 5.67 -1.72
CA GLY A 97 -10.93 5.99 -2.70
C GLY A 97 -10.41 4.76 -3.45
N THR A 98 -10.07 4.93 -4.72
CA THR A 98 -9.61 3.82 -5.59
C THR A 98 -8.26 4.09 -6.25
N THR A 99 -7.67 3.08 -6.90
CA THR A 99 -6.37 3.20 -7.58
C THR A 99 -6.37 4.19 -8.75
N GLU A 100 -7.54 4.49 -9.33
CA GLU A 100 -7.71 5.51 -10.37
C GLU A 100 -7.45 6.92 -9.82
N GLU A 101 -7.65 7.12 -8.52
CA GLU A 101 -7.49 8.40 -7.82
C GLU A 101 -6.12 8.53 -7.13
N LEU A 102 -5.16 7.67 -7.49
CA LEU A 102 -3.84 7.61 -6.84
C LEU A 102 -3.08 8.95 -6.87
N TYR A 103 -3.24 9.75 -7.93
CA TYR A 103 -2.64 11.08 -7.99
C TYR A 103 -3.25 12.06 -6.98
N GLN A 104 -4.58 12.04 -6.81
CA GLN A 104 -5.24 12.83 -5.79
C GLN A 104 -4.82 12.39 -4.39
N PHE A 105 -4.71 11.08 -4.16
CA PHE A 105 -4.17 10.54 -2.91
C PHE A 105 -2.76 11.11 -2.62
N ILE A 106 -1.86 11.07 -3.61
CA ILE A 106 -0.48 11.57 -3.49
C ILE A 106 -0.47 13.08 -3.19
N GLU A 107 -1.30 13.86 -3.88
CA GLU A 107 -1.40 15.30 -3.70
C GLU A 107 -1.89 15.68 -2.30
N VAL A 108 -2.96 15.04 -1.82
CA VAL A 108 -3.55 15.32 -0.51
C VAL A 108 -2.62 14.90 0.64
N THR A 109 -1.95 13.75 0.50
CA THR A 109 -1.11 13.18 1.56
C THR A 109 0.32 13.67 1.56
N GLY A 110 0.81 14.17 0.42
CA GLY A 110 2.22 14.50 0.23
C GLY A 110 3.14 13.26 0.21
N CYS A 111 2.62 12.07 -0.09
CA CYS A 111 3.43 10.87 -0.21
C CYS A 111 4.40 10.93 -1.42
N PRO A 112 5.60 10.31 -1.36
CA PRO A 112 6.53 10.30 -2.49
C PRO A 112 5.94 9.51 -3.68
N GLU A 113 5.72 10.15 -4.82
CA GLU A 113 4.96 9.60 -5.95
C GLU A 113 5.44 8.21 -6.40
N LYS A 114 6.73 8.09 -6.74
CA LYS A 114 7.29 6.84 -7.28
C LYS A 114 7.17 5.68 -6.28
N LEU A 115 7.47 5.94 -5.01
CA LEU A 115 7.41 4.93 -3.96
C LEU A 115 5.97 4.51 -3.69
N THR A 116 5.06 5.49 -3.64
CA THR A 116 3.63 5.29 -3.42
C THR A 116 3.03 4.38 -4.48
N LYS A 117 3.27 4.68 -5.76
CA LYS A 117 2.80 3.85 -6.88
C LYS A 117 3.24 2.40 -6.73
N ILE A 118 4.51 2.16 -6.42
CA ILE A 118 5.04 0.80 -6.26
C ILE A 118 4.37 0.10 -5.08
N ILE A 119 4.27 0.75 -3.92
CA ILE A 119 3.75 0.13 -2.70
C ILE A 119 2.25 -0.14 -2.81
N VAL A 120 1.47 0.84 -3.26
CA VAL A 120 0.02 0.71 -3.39
C VAL A 120 -0.31 -0.38 -4.40
N LEU A 121 0.27 -0.35 -5.61
CA LEU A 121 -0.02 -1.37 -6.62
C LEU A 121 0.42 -2.77 -6.16
N LYS A 122 1.58 -2.89 -5.51
CA LYS A 122 2.00 -4.18 -4.93
C LYS A 122 1.07 -4.67 -3.82
N SER A 123 0.48 -3.77 -3.03
CA SER A 123 -0.46 -4.15 -1.97
C SER A 123 -1.77 -4.73 -2.50
N LYS A 124 -2.11 -4.47 -3.77
CA LYS A 124 -3.29 -5.04 -4.44
C LYS A 124 -3.06 -6.47 -4.91
N ILE A 125 -1.80 -6.87 -5.08
CA ILE A 125 -1.43 -8.21 -5.53
C ILE A 125 -1.57 -9.19 -4.35
N LYS A 126 -2.31 -10.29 -4.56
CA LYS A 126 -2.44 -11.32 -3.54
C LYS A 126 -1.19 -12.22 -3.52
N SER A 127 -0.67 -12.46 -2.31
CA SER A 127 0.42 -13.40 -2.10
C SER A 127 -0.13 -14.83 -2.03
N TRP A 128 -0.22 -15.47 -3.18
CA TRP A 128 -0.66 -16.86 -3.32
C TRP A 128 0.49 -17.79 -3.66
N ASP A 129 0.38 -19.04 -3.21
CA ASP A 129 1.20 -20.14 -3.68
C ASP A 129 0.67 -20.66 -5.03
N LYS A 130 1.35 -21.69 -5.58
CA LYS A 130 0.99 -22.24 -6.90
C LYS A 130 -0.42 -22.82 -6.93
N GLU A 131 -0.79 -23.54 -5.88
CA GLU A 131 -2.04 -24.28 -5.81
C GLU A 131 -3.22 -23.31 -5.73
N GLU A 132 -3.09 -22.26 -4.91
CA GLU A 132 -4.08 -21.21 -4.79
C GLU A 132 -4.21 -20.39 -6.08
N VAL A 133 -3.11 -20.07 -6.78
CA VAL A 133 -3.19 -19.42 -8.10
C VAL A 133 -3.99 -20.26 -9.09
N GLN A 134 -3.73 -21.56 -9.17
CA GLN A 134 -4.46 -22.46 -10.07
C GLN A 134 -5.94 -22.56 -9.71
N TYR A 135 -6.25 -22.66 -8.41
CA TYR A 135 -7.62 -22.67 -7.92
C TYR A 135 -8.37 -21.40 -8.32
N GLN A 136 -7.77 -20.22 -8.12
CA GLN A 136 -8.41 -18.93 -8.40
C GLN A 136 -8.63 -18.70 -9.90
N VAL A 137 -7.68 -19.11 -10.76
CA VAL A 137 -7.87 -19.09 -12.22
C VAL A 137 -9.02 -19.99 -12.63
N THR A 138 -9.05 -21.23 -12.14
CA THR A 138 -10.11 -22.20 -12.46
C THR A 138 -11.46 -21.69 -11.98
N HIS A 139 -11.54 -21.23 -10.74
CA HIS A 139 -12.77 -20.72 -10.15
C HIS A 139 -13.30 -19.47 -10.87
N TYR A 140 -12.41 -18.56 -11.30
CA TYR A 140 -12.80 -17.40 -12.08
C TYR A 140 -13.45 -17.81 -13.40
N LEU A 141 -12.82 -18.74 -14.14
CA LEU A 141 -13.34 -19.21 -15.42
C LEU A 141 -14.64 -20.00 -15.28
N ASP A 142 -14.76 -20.83 -14.25
CA ASP A 142 -16.02 -21.53 -13.92
C ASP A 142 -17.16 -20.56 -13.56
N SER A 143 -16.83 -19.32 -13.20
CA SER A 143 -17.79 -18.27 -12.85
C SER A 143 -18.13 -17.32 -14.00
N THR A 144 -17.47 -17.45 -15.16
CA THR A 144 -17.79 -16.70 -16.38
C THR A 144 -18.38 -17.60 -17.45
N ASP A 145 -19.16 -17.03 -18.36
CA ASP A 145 -19.67 -17.72 -19.56
C ASP A 145 -18.65 -17.61 -20.73
N ASP A 146 -17.38 -17.36 -20.43
CA ASP A 146 -16.34 -17.08 -21.43
C ASP A 146 -15.82 -18.39 -22.04
N GLU A 147 -15.98 -18.54 -23.36
CA GLU A 147 -15.41 -19.67 -24.11
C GLU A 147 -13.87 -19.60 -24.16
N PRO A 148 -13.16 -20.73 -24.23
CA PRO A 148 -11.69 -20.77 -24.20
C PRO A 148 -10.99 -19.88 -25.25
N GLU A 149 -11.59 -19.65 -26.41
CA GLU A 149 -11.06 -18.75 -27.45
C GLU A 149 -11.00 -17.28 -27.02
N SER A 150 -11.79 -16.91 -26.01
CA SER A 150 -11.88 -15.54 -25.48
C SER A 150 -10.96 -15.30 -24.28
N TRP A 151 -10.37 -16.36 -23.71
CA TRP A 151 -9.52 -16.25 -22.52
C TRP A 151 -8.25 -15.44 -22.80
N ASN A 152 -8.07 -14.36 -22.04
CA ASN A 152 -6.87 -13.54 -22.07
C ASN A 152 -6.15 -13.64 -20.72
N VAL A 153 -4.90 -14.11 -20.75
CA VAL A 153 -4.04 -14.29 -19.56
C VAL A 153 -3.99 -13.03 -18.71
N TYR A 154 -3.76 -11.86 -19.30
CA TYR A 154 -3.57 -10.63 -18.55
C TYR A 154 -4.89 -10.14 -17.95
N SER A 155 -5.99 -10.22 -18.71
CA SER A 155 -7.32 -9.88 -18.17
C SER A 155 -7.70 -10.76 -16.98
N ILE A 156 -7.42 -12.07 -17.04
CA ILE A 156 -7.69 -13.02 -15.94
C ILE A 156 -6.77 -12.73 -14.75
N MET A 157 -5.48 -12.49 -14.99
CA MET A 157 -4.53 -12.15 -13.92
C MET A 157 -4.92 -10.86 -13.21
N ASP A 158 -5.37 -9.84 -13.94
CA ASP A 158 -5.85 -8.58 -13.38
C ASP A 158 -7.12 -8.78 -12.55
N ALA A 159 -8.10 -9.53 -13.08
CA ALA A 159 -9.36 -9.83 -12.39
C ALA A 159 -9.16 -10.62 -11.09
N CYS A 160 -8.20 -11.55 -11.09
CA CYS A 160 -7.85 -12.34 -9.91
C CYS A 160 -6.79 -11.67 -9.00
N HIS A 161 -6.23 -10.53 -9.41
CA HIS A 161 -5.12 -9.86 -8.74
C HIS A 161 -3.86 -10.74 -8.54
N ILE A 162 -3.53 -11.51 -9.58
CA ILE A 162 -2.39 -12.43 -9.63
C ILE A 162 -1.12 -11.68 -10.06
N ASP A 163 -0.02 -11.91 -9.34
CA ASP A 163 1.30 -11.38 -9.67
C ASP A 163 1.82 -11.90 -11.03
N HIS A 164 2.41 -11.02 -11.85
CA HIS A 164 3.05 -11.36 -13.13
C HIS A 164 4.09 -12.47 -13.04
N LYS A 165 4.73 -12.71 -11.87
CA LYS A 165 5.63 -13.85 -11.68
C LYS A 165 4.97 -15.21 -11.96
N TRP A 166 3.64 -15.27 -11.88
CA TRP A 166 2.84 -16.47 -12.12
C TRP A 166 2.34 -16.61 -13.56
N GLU A 167 2.69 -15.71 -14.47
CA GLU A 167 2.21 -15.72 -15.86
C GLU A 167 2.36 -17.10 -16.54
N SER A 168 3.53 -17.73 -16.41
CA SER A 168 3.76 -19.06 -17.00
C SER A 168 2.86 -20.15 -16.39
N LEU A 169 2.53 -20.05 -15.10
CA LEU A 169 1.64 -21.00 -14.41
C LEU A 169 0.19 -20.78 -14.84
N VAL A 170 -0.24 -19.53 -14.98
CA VAL A 170 -1.58 -19.20 -15.48
C VAL A 170 -1.72 -19.71 -16.91
N MET A 171 -0.75 -19.43 -17.80
CA MET A 171 -0.73 -19.95 -19.16
C MET A 171 -0.84 -21.47 -19.22
N SER A 172 -0.06 -22.21 -18.42
CA SER A 172 -0.16 -23.67 -18.41
C SER A 172 -1.53 -24.16 -17.92
N THR A 173 -2.11 -23.49 -16.93
CA THR A 173 -3.43 -23.85 -16.39
C THR A 173 -4.53 -23.63 -17.43
N LEU A 174 -4.49 -22.54 -18.18
CA LEU A 174 -5.44 -22.29 -19.26
C LEU A 174 -5.34 -23.34 -20.37
N LEU A 175 -4.12 -23.74 -20.75
CA LEU A 175 -3.91 -24.80 -21.73
C LEU A 175 -4.48 -26.14 -21.26
N ASP A 176 -4.23 -26.51 -20.00
CA ASP A 176 -4.76 -27.73 -19.40
C ASP A 176 -6.29 -27.73 -19.36
N LEU A 177 -6.92 -26.61 -18.96
CA LEU A 177 -8.38 -26.47 -18.93
C LEU A 177 -9.00 -26.51 -20.33
N ASN A 178 -8.43 -25.79 -21.30
CA ASN A 178 -8.91 -25.81 -22.68
C ASN A 178 -8.82 -27.22 -23.31
N SER A 179 -7.76 -27.97 -22.98
CA SER A 179 -7.62 -29.36 -23.45
C SER A 179 -8.74 -30.27 -22.92
N LYS A 180 -9.18 -30.06 -21.67
CA LYS A 180 -10.28 -30.80 -21.06
C LYS A 180 -11.63 -30.40 -21.67
N PHE A 181 -11.87 -29.11 -21.86
CA PHE A 181 -13.09 -28.59 -22.49
C PHE A 181 -13.31 -29.16 -23.90
N ASN A 182 -12.24 -29.19 -24.71
CA ASN A 182 -12.28 -29.79 -26.05
C ASN A 182 -12.47 -31.32 -26.05
N SER A 183 -12.15 -32.00 -24.95
CA SER A 183 -12.37 -33.44 -24.83
C SER A 183 -13.80 -33.80 -24.43
N GLU A 184 -14.51 -32.90 -23.73
CA GLU A 184 -15.89 -33.10 -23.28
C GLU A 184 -16.93 -32.71 -24.35
N SER A 185 -16.58 -31.79 -25.25
CA SER A 185 -17.44 -31.32 -26.36
C SER A 185 -17.46 -32.24 -27.59
N VAL A 186 -16.69 -33.34 -27.59
CA VAL A 186 -16.59 -34.32 -28.70
C VAL A 186 -17.49 -35.56 -28.49
N ILE A 187 -18.40 -35.54 -27.50
CA ILE A 187 -19.39 -36.60 -27.21
C ILE A 187 -20.79 -36.12 -27.56
#